data_AF-A0A9P9TKX9-F1
#
_entry.id   AF-A0A9P9TKX9-F1
#
_cell.length_a   1.000
_cell.length_b   1.000
_cell.length_c   1.000
_cell.angle_alpha   90.00
_cell.angle_beta   90.00
_cell.angle_gamma   90.00
#
_symmetry.space_group_name_H-M   'P 1'
#
loop_
_entity.id
_entity.type
_entity.pdbx_description
1 polymer ?
#
loop_
_entity_poly.entity_id
_entity_poly.type
_entity_poly.pdbx_seq_one_letter_code
_entity_poly.pdbx_strand_id
1 'polypeptide(L)'
;MSRLTLTTLLLLWTLLLRAVFARECGNETGFIRDITVWSQQDADTKLDGCTSLVCALIIGHNYAGDFVLRGVTNLTKGFSTFTGYSRTTPDEIVEGVPGLTSVTAPDVLEVGSYSLDLEHSTALKSVSFEKLRKAYNLNVELGTVDSSLSFPSLESVVGRLTILGNFSSMNFESLTSVGSTITVRNRRDGADNIYLYMYSVDIRETAALDIEFPSLVNCSTLKFWGNISRVSMPKLETIADFTGDDMFYDYGHDLSVYTQGLPLNLSLPSLWNISDVGLSGTFGSISLPALKHVEKYTIISGLPMDVNLAPLESAATISFYGNVTE
;
A
#
# COMPACT_ATOMS: atom_id res chain seq x y z
N MET A 1 59.16 21.40 -12.52
CA MET A 1 58.21 22.52 -12.34
C MET A 1 57.26 22.53 -13.54
N SER A 2 56.17 21.75 -13.49
CA SER A 2 55.15 21.77 -14.55
C SER A 2 54.24 22.98 -14.36
N ARG A 3 54.10 23.78 -15.42
CA ARG A 3 53.17 24.91 -15.46
C ARG A 3 51.79 24.34 -15.76
N LEU A 4 50.95 24.20 -14.73
CA LEU A 4 49.51 24.09 -14.92
C LEU A 4 49.01 25.38 -15.59
N THR A 5 48.49 25.25 -16.80
CA THR A 5 47.92 26.36 -17.56
C THR A 5 46.61 26.81 -16.94
N LEU A 6 46.37 28.12 -16.87
CA LEU A 6 45.18 28.75 -16.28
C LEU A 6 43.86 28.16 -16.83
N THR A 7 43.87 27.67 -18.07
CA THR A 7 42.75 26.99 -18.74
C THR A 7 42.37 25.64 -18.12
N THR A 8 43.33 24.89 -17.56
CA THR A 8 43.04 23.63 -16.83
C THR A 8 42.43 23.89 -15.45
N LEU A 9 42.67 25.06 -14.85
CA LEU A 9 42.02 25.47 -13.59
C LEU A 9 40.56 25.88 -13.79
N LEU A 10 40.23 26.50 -14.93
CA LEU A 10 38.85 26.92 -15.25
C LEU A 10 37.92 25.74 -15.58
N LEU A 11 38.44 24.68 -16.23
CA LEU A 11 37.66 23.46 -16.50
C LEU A 11 37.35 22.65 -15.23
N LEU A 12 38.24 22.68 -14.22
CA LEU A 12 37.93 22.12 -12.90
C LEU A 12 36.86 22.92 -12.17
N TRP A 13 36.81 24.25 -12.32
CA TRP A 13 35.76 25.09 -11.71
C TRP A 13 34.37 24.87 -12.32
N THR A 14 34.27 24.58 -13.62
CA THR A 14 32.98 24.24 -14.25
C THR A 14 32.46 22.84 -13.89
N LEU A 15 33.33 21.94 -13.43
CA LEU A 15 32.97 20.58 -13.00
C LEU A 15 32.72 20.46 -11.49
N LEU A 16 33.00 21.50 -10.69
CA LEU A 16 32.91 21.48 -9.22
C LEU A 16 31.66 22.17 -8.63
N LEU A 17 30.72 22.65 -9.45
CA LEU A 17 29.51 23.36 -8.97
C LEU A 17 28.20 22.87 -9.63
N ARG A 18 28.03 21.55 -9.75
CA ARG A 18 26.71 20.94 -9.51
C ARG A 18 26.78 20.12 -8.24
N ALA A 19 27.28 20.74 -7.16
CA ALA A 19 26.76 20.38 -5.86
C ALA A 19 25.26 20.65 -5.95
N VAL A 20 24.47 19.59 -6.15
CA VAL A 20 23.04 19.62 -5.88
C VAL A 20 22.96 19.83 -4.37
N PHE A 21 23.05 21.09 -3.94
CA PHE A 21 22.72 21.42 -2.58
C PHE A 21 21.29 20.96 -2.39
N ALA A 22 21.06 20.15 -1.36
CA ALA A 22 19.72 19.77 -0.99
C ALA A 22 18.93 21.07 -0.78
N ARG A 23 17.97 21.34 -1.66
CA ARG A 23 17.11 22.51 -1.58
C ARG A 23 15.80 22.07 -0.96
N GLU A 24 15.59 22.52 0.26
CA GLU A 24 14.34 22.35 0.98
C GLU A 24 13.31 23.36 0.48
N CYS A 25 12.10 22.89 0.26
CA CYS A 25 10.93 23.69 -0.12
C CYS A 25 9.77 23.41 0.85
N GLY A 26 8.82 24.35 0.94
CA GLY A 26 7.67 24.25 1.83
C GLY A 26 7.94 24.71 3.27
N ASN A 27 8.97 25.53 3.48
CA ASN A 27 9.29 26.17 4.75
C ASN A 27 9.60 27.68 4.60
N GLU A 28 9.28 28.27 3.46
CA GLU A 28 9.70 29.62 3.07
C GLU A 28 9.15 30.71 4.00
N THR A 29 8.01 30.44 4.65
CA THR A 29 7.36 31.37 5.59
C THR A 29 7.28 30.84 7.02
N GLY A 30 7.82 29.64 7.31
CA GLY A 30 7.70 28.96 8.60
C GLY A 30 6.32 28.36 8.92
N PHE A 31 5.31 28.55 8.04
CA PHE A 31 3.92 28.14 8.30
C PHE A 31 3.24 27.41 7.13
N ILE A 32 3.94 27.12 6.03
CA ILE A 32 3.34 26.37 4.92
C ILE A 32 3.02 24.94 5.38
N ARG A 33 1.72 24.63 5.43
CA ARG A 33 1.24 23.29 5.80
C ARG A 33 1.30 22.36 4.60
N ASP A 34 0.97 22.88 3.43
CA ASP A 34 0.90 22.14 2.18
C ASP A 34 1.23 23.03 0.96
N ILE A 35 1.67 22.38 -0.11
CA ILE A 35 1.73 22.94 -1.45
C ILE A 35 0.71 22.18 -2.28
N THR A 36 -0.32 22.87 -2.78
CA THR A 36 -1.28 22.30 -3.72
C THR A 36 -0.89 22.59 -5.16
N VAL A 37 -0.91 21.57 -6.02
CA VAL A 37 -0.64 21.68 -7.47
C VAL A 37 -1.87 21.34 -8.28
N TRP A 38 -2.14 22.12 -9.33
CA TRP A 38 -3.38 22.00 -10.13
C TRP A 38 -3.16 21.46 -11.55
N SER A 39 -1.91 21.39 -11.99
CA SER A 39 -1.49 20.81 -13.27
C SER A 39 -0.01 20.43 -13.22
N GLN A 40 0.48 19.67 -14.21
CA GLN A 40 1.92 19.36 -14.29
C GLN A 40 2.78 20.62 -14.40
N GLN A 41 2.36 21.61 -15.20
CA GLN A 41 3.10 22.87 -15.33
C GLN A 41 3.16 23.66 -14.01
N ASP A 42 2.08 23.64 -13.22
CA ASP A 42 2.05 24.26 -11.90
C ASP A 42 2.99 23.55 -10.92
N ALA A 43 3.02 22.22 -10.95
CA ALA A 43 3.97 21.42 -10.18
C ALA A 43 5.43 21.71 -10.58
N ASP A 44 5.73 21.70 -11.88
CA ASP A 44 7.07 21.99 -12.42
C ASP A 44 7.54 23.40 -12.01
N THR A 45 6.63 24.38 -11.95
CA THR A 45 6.94 25.76 -11.57
C THR A 45 7.14 25.91 -10.06
N LYS A 46 6.25 25.35 -9.24
CA LYS A 46 6.29 25.46 -7.77
C LYS A 46 7.42 24.65 -7.14
N LEU A 47 7.79 23.54 -7.78
CA LEU A 47 8.77 22.59 -7.25
C LEU A 47 10.14 22.71 -7.95
N ASP A 48 10.34 23.74 -8.78
CA ASP A 48 11.57 23.91 -9.54
C ASP A 48 12.80 23.98 -8.63
N GLY A 49 13.73 23.04 -8.86
CA GLY A 49 14.96 22.87 -8.11
C GLY A 49 14.78 22.33 -6.68
N CYS A 50 13.57 21.96 -6.26
CA CYS A 50 13.34 21.35 -4.95
C CYS A 50 13.87 19.91 -4.92
N THR A 51 14.59 19.55 -3.85
CA THR A 51 15.05 18.17 -3.63
C THR A 51 14.43 17.53 -2.39
N SER A 52 13.90 18.33 -1.47
CA SER A 52 13.19 17.90 -0.27
C SER A 52 11.99 18.80 -0.01
N LEU A 53 10.84 18.20 0.32
CA LEU A 53 9.63 18.93 0.70
C LEU A 53 9.32 18.71 2.18
N VAL A 54 9.31 19.80 2.93
CA VAL A 54 9.04 19.81 4.38
C VAL A 54 7.54 19.92 4.69
N CYS A 55 6.75 20.38 3.71
CA CYS A 55 5.29 20.43 3.78
C CYS A 55 4.64 19.23 3.07
N ALA A 56 3.32 19.08 3.19
CA ALA A 56 2.59 18.10 2.40
C ALA A 56 2.49 18.56 0.94
N LEU A 57 2.50 17.62 -0.01
CA LEU A 57 2.19 17.90 -1.41
C LEU A 57 0.78 17.39 -1.73
N ILE A 58 -0.08 18.28 -2.22
CA ILE A 58 -1.48 17.96 -2.52
C ILE A 58 -1.73 18.09 -4.03
N ILE A 59 -2.25 17.05 -4.67
CA ILE A 59 -2.80 17.14 -6.03
C ILE A 59 -4.22 17.67 -5.95
N GLY A 60 -4.47 18.86 -6.52
CA GLY A 60 -5.77 19.51 -6.46
C GLY A 60 -6.87 18.75 -7.22
N HIS A 61 -8.12 18.91 -6.78
CA HIS A 61 -9.29 18.17 -7.30
C HIS A 61 -9.53 18.30 -8.82
N ASN A 62 -9.10 19.41 -9.43
CA ASN A 62 -9.23 19.65 -10.88
C ASN A 62 -8.01 19.19 -11.69
N TYR A 63 -7.02 18.56 -11.07
CA TYR A 63 -5.88 18.02 -11.79
C TYR A 63 -6.34 16.91 -12.74
N ALA A 64 -5.87 16.95 -13.98
CA ALA A 64 -6.17 15.95 -14.99
C ALA A 64 -4.91 15.47 -15.71
N GLY A 65 -4.90 14.20 -16.06
CA GLY A 65 -3.79 13.55 -16.74
C GLY A 65 -2.73 13.01 -15.77
N ASP A 66 -1.50 12.92 -16.28
CA ASP A 66 -0.38 12.28 -15.60
C ASP A 66 0.35 13.26 -14.70
N PHE A 67 0.63 12.85 -13.46
CA PHE A 67 1.45 13.60 -12.52
C PHE A 67 2.84 12.97 -12.39
N VAL A 68 3.88 13.79 -12.60
CA VAL A 68 5.28 13.36 -12.48
C VAL A 68 6.05 14.28 -11.52
N LEU A 69 6.52 13.73 -10.41
CA LEU A 69 7.33 14.44 -9.41
C LEU A 69 8.81 14.19 -9.67
N ARG A 70 9.51 15.17 -10.26
CA ARG A 70 10.93 15.06 -10.62
C ARG A 70 11.83 15.78 -9.61
N GLY A 71 13.03 15.24 -9.39
CA GLY A 71 14.08 15.91 -8.61
C GLY A 71 13.88 15.90 -7.08
N VAL A 72 12.64 15.75 -6.61
CA VAL A 72 12.34 15.57 -5.18
C VAL A 72 12.69 14.15 -4.74
N THR A 73 13.52 14.06 -3.71
CA THR A 73 14.02 12.80 -3.13
C THR A 73 13.40 12.48 -1.78
N ASN A 74 12.89 13.48 -1.06
CA ASN A 74 12.31 13.31 0.27
C ASN A 74 11.00 14.11 0.41
N LEU A 75 9.95 13.44 0.89
CA LEU A 75 8.65 14.02 1.20
C LEU A 75 8.40 13.91 2.71
N THR A 76 8.76 14.92 3.50
CA THR A 76 8.70 14.84 4.97
C THR A 76 7.28 14.66 5.49
N LYS A 77 6.29 15.37 4.90
CA LYS A 77 4.88 15.31 5.33
C LYS A 77 3.95 14.58 4.37
N GLY A 78 4.51 13.74 3.51
CA GLY A 78 3.69 12.93 2.62
C GLY A 78 3.18 13.68 1.39
N PHE A 79 2.30 12.98 0.71
CA PHE A 79 1.81 13.31 -0.61
C PHE A 79 0.38 12.77 -0.70
N SER A 80 -0.57 13.60 -1.06
CA SER A 80 -1.96 13.15 -1.17
C SER A 80 -2.70 13.73 -2.36
N THR A 81 -3.75 13.04 -2.79
CA THR A 81 -4.83 13.66 -3.55
C THR A 81 -5.63 14.59 -2.64
N PHE A 82 -6.27 15.60 -3.23
CA PHE A 82 -7.16 16.48 -2.49
C PHE A 82 -8.35 15.67 -1.95
N THR A 83 -8.51 15.64 -0.63
CA THR A 83 -9.66 15.05 0.04
C THR A 83 -10.35 16.15 0.85
N GLY A 84 -11.43 16.70 0.30
CA GLY A 84 -12.14 17.82 0.90
C GLY A 84 -13.47 17.37 1.48
N TYR A 85 -13.57 17.28 2.81
CA TYR A 85 -14.85 17.65 3.42
C TYR A 85 -14.97 19.17 3.28
N SER A 86 -15.94 19.63 2.49
CA SER A 86 -16.31 21.04 2.55
C SER A 86 -16.81 21.35 3.96
N ARG A 87 -16.01 22.07 4.77
CA ARG A 87 -16.43 22.53 6.10
C ARG A 87 -17.66 23.45 6.05
N THR A 88 -17.98 23.98 4.87
CA THR A 88 -19.08 24.92 4.63
C THR A 88 -20.35 24.24 4.13
N THR A 89 -20.25 23.05 3.55
CA THR A 89 -21.39 22.27 3.03
C THR A 89 -21.19 20.80 3.40
N PRO A 90 -21.75 20.33 4.54
CA PRO A 90 -21.68 18.94 4.98
C PRO A 90 -22.17 17.91 3.94
N ASP A 91 -22.92 18.38 2.93
CA ASP A 91 -23.53 17.58 1.88
C ASP A 91 -22.71 17.53 0.58
N GLU A 92 -21.59 18.26 0.48
CA GLU A 92 -20.76 18.33 -0.72
C GLU A 92 -19.49 17.49 -0.51
N ILE A 93 -19.60 16.21 -0.86
CA ILE A 93 -18.46 15.29 -0.95
C ILE A 93 -17.56 15.83 -2.07
N VAL A 94 -16.40 16.40 -1.73
CA VAL A 94 -15.45 16.75 -2.79
C VAL A 94 -14.87 15.44 -3.35
N GLU A 95 -15.29 15.14 -4.57
CA GLU A 95 -14.79 14.06 -5.42
C GLU A 95 -13.27 14.22 -5.56
N GLY A 96 -12.50 13.23 -5.12
CA GLY A 96 -11.03 13.30 -5.00
C GLY A 96 -10.30 13.97 -6.15
N VAL A 97 -9.70 13.19 -7.04
CA VAL A 97 -9.06 13.74 -8.25
C VAL A 97 -9.43 12.83 -9.42
N PRO A 98 -10.69 12.90 -9.90
CA PRO A 98 -11.22 11.93 -10.86
C PRO A 98 -10.49 11.96 -12.22
N GLY A 99 -9.82 13.08 -12.55
CA GLY A 99 -9.05 13.22 -13.79
C GLY A 99 -7.61 12.69 -13.73
N LEU A 100 -7.10 12.29 -12.56
CA LEU A 100 -5.72 11.82 -12.40
C LEU A 100 -5.56 10.42 -13.00
N THR A 101 -4.66 10.27 -13.99
CA THR A 101 -4.47 9.01 -14.71
C THR A 101 -3.23 8.23 -14.27
N SER A 102 -2.17 8.93 -13.86
CA SER A 102 -0.97 8.30 -13.31
C SER A 102 -0.23 9.18 -12.32
N VAL A 103 0.54 8.54 -11.44
CA VAL A 103 1.46 9.21 -10.50
C VAL A 103 2.83 8.54 -10.61
N THR A 104 3.84 9.30 -10.99
CA THR A 104 5.22 8.81 -11.10
C THR A 104 6.17 9.69 -10.31
N ALA A 105 6.98 9.08 -9.44
CA ALA A 105 7.99 9.78 -8.66
C ALA A 105 9.31 8.99 -8.70
N PRO A 106 10.11 9.14 -9.77
CA PRO A 106 11.27 8.28 -10.04
C PRO A 106 12.46 8.55 -9.12
N ASP A 107 12.47 9.67 -8.40
CA ASP A 107 13.59 10.11 -7.57
C ASP A 107 13.30 10.06 -6.06
N VAL A 108 12.03 9.87 -5.66
CA VAL A 108 11.65 9.84 -4.25
C VAL A 108 12.21 8.59 -3.59
N LEU A 109 12.90 8.78 -2.47
CA LEU A 109 13.55 7.74 -1.67
C LEU A 109 12.78 7.46 -0.37
N GLU A 110 12.19 8.50 0.23
CA GLU A 110 11.45 8.39 1.50
C GLU A 110 10.20 9.27 1.51
N VAL A 111 9.11 8.69 2.01
CA VAL A 111 7.89 9.40 2.41
C VAL A 111 7.82 9.36 3.94
N GLY A 112 7.92 10.54 4.55
CA GLY A 112 8.00 10.76 5.99
C GLY A 112 6.67 10.57 6.73
N SER A 113 6.50 11.27 7.85
CA SER A 113 5.63 10.92 8.98
C SER A 113 4.10 10.93 8.74
N TYR A 114 3.65 11.14 7.51
CA TYR A 114 2.24 11.14 7.15
C TYR A 114 1.95 9.99 6.19
N SER A 115 1.33 10.25 5.04
CA SER A 115 0.89 9.21 4.12
C SER A 115 1.29 9.58 2.70
N LEU A 116 1.60 8.55 1.90
CA LEU A 116 1.35 8.59 0.46
C LEU A 116 -0.11 8.15 0.30
N ASP A 117 -1.00 9.06 -0.06
CA ASP A 117 -2.44 8.84 -0.06
C ASP A 117 -3.07 9.21 -1.41
N LEU A 118 -3.38 8.20 -2.20
CA LEU A 118 -3.97 8.33 -3.53
C LEU A 118 -5.38 7.73 -3.51
N GLU A 119 -6.26 8.37 -2.76
CA GLU A 119 -7.67 8.01 -2.68
C GLU A 119 -8.52 8.80 -3.67
N HIS A 120 -9.70 8.26 -3.99
CA HIS A 120 -10.75 8.92 -4.74
C HIS A 120 -10.34 9.39 -6.15
N SER A 121 -9.40 8.69 -6.79
CA SER A 121 -8.92 8.98 -8.15
C SER A 121 -9.39 7.91 -9.14
N THR A 122 -10.64 8.06 -9.63
CA THR A 122 -11.32 7.00 -10.41
C THR A 122 -10.71 6.67 -11.76
N ALA A 123 -9.92 7.57 -12.34
CA ALA A 123 -9.19 7.32 -13.58
C ALA A 123 -7.75 6.81 -13.34
N LEU A 124 -7.33 6.60 -12.10
CA LEU A 124 -5.94 6.26 -11.77
C LEU A 124 -5.58 4.85 -12.26
N LYS A 125 -4.68 4.81 -13.23
CA LYS A 125 -4.17 3.60 -13.90
C LYS A 125 -2.83 3.15 -13.40
N SER A 126 -1.94 4.07 -13.01
CA SER A 126 -0.60 3.66 -12.60
C SER A 126 -0.03 4.52 -11.49
N VAL A 127 0.62 3.87 -10.54
CA VAL A 127 1.40 4.52 -9.49
C VAL A 127 2.77 3.88 -9.46
N SER A 128 3.81 4.68 -9.66
CA SER A 128 5.20 4.20 -9.71
C SER A 128 6.15 5.08 -8.92
N PHE A 129 6.83 4.45 -7.96
CA PHE A 129 7.89 5.05 -7.16
C PHE A 129 9.11 4.11 -7.19
N GLU A 130 9.88 4.17 -8.28
CA GLU A 130 10.94 3.20 -8.57
C GLU A 130 12.01 3.11 -7.48
N LYS A 131 12.35 4.23 -6.84
CA LYS A 131 13.44 4.32 -5.84
C LYS A 131 12.94 4.50 -4.42
N LEU A 132 11.62 4.49 -4.17
CA LEU A 132 11.08 4.67 -2.82
C LEU A 132 11.48 3.46 -1.99
N ARG A 133 12.21 3.69 -0.89
CA ARG A 133 12.69 2.64 0.02
C ARG A 133 11.86 2.54 1.29
N LYS A 134 11.28 3.65 1.73
CA LYS A 134 10.55 3.72 2.98
C LYS A 134 9.37 4.67 2.89
N ALA A 135 8.23 4.23 3.40
CA ALA A 135 7.05 5.07 3.58
C ALA A 135 6.53 4.93 5.02
N TYR A 136 5.87 5.96 5.53
CA TYR A 136 5.13 5.81 6.78
C TYR A 136 3.80 5.08 6.54
N ASN A 137 2.83 5.70 5.86
CA ASN A 137 1.66 5.00 5.31
C ASN A 137 1.67 5.05 3.77
N LEU A 138 1.09 4.03 3.15
CA LEU A 138 0.86 3.93 1.71
C LEU A 138 -0.59 3.49 1.46
N ASN A 139 -1.44 4.42 1.04
CA ASN A 139 -2.83 4.17 0.67
C ASN A 139 -3.01 4.50 -0.82
N VAL A 140 -3.45 3.54 -1.62
CA VAL A 140 -3.70 3.74 -3.04
C VAL A 140 -5.02 3.09 -3.42
N GLU A 141 -5.89 3.87 -4.06
CA GLU A 141 -7.12 3.39 -4.69
C GLU A 141 -6.99 3.47 -6.21
N LEU A 142 -7.05 2.31 -6.87
CA LEU A 142 -7.01 2.19 -8.32
C LEU A 142 -8.40 2.04 -8.93
N GLY A 143 -8.63 2.74 -10.03
CA GLY A 143 -9.98 2.88 -10.60
C GLY A 143 -10.35 1.85 -11.68
N THR A 144 -9.37 1.16 -12.27
CA THR A 144 -9.58 0.37 -13.51
C THR A 144 -8.87 -0.98 -13.50
N VAL A 145 -9.39 -1.96 -14.25
CA VAL A 145 -8.84 -3.34 -14.25
C VAL A 145 -7.45 -3.46 -14.91
N ASP A 146 -7.06 -2.49 -15.75
CA ASP A 146 -5.74 -2.38 -16.38
C ASP A 146 -4.74 -1.59 -15.51
N SER A 147 -5.08 -1.33 -14.25
CA SER A 147 -4.23 -0.54 -13.36
C SER A 147 -3.05 -1.32 -12.77
N SER A 148 -1.94 -0.63 -12.49
CA SER A 148 -0.71 -1.23 -11.96
C SER A 148 -0.05 -0.41 -10.86
N LEU A 149 0.57 -1.11 -9.91
CA LEU A 149 1.39 -0.52 -8.84
C LEU A 149 2.84 -0.98 -8.98
N SER A 150 3.78 -0.05 -8.88
CA SER A 150 5.21 -0.36 -8.97
C SER A 150 6.03 0.35 -7.89
N PHE A 151 6.42 -0.42 -6.88
CA PHE A 151 7.26 -0.03 -5.75
C PHE A 151 8.43 -1.02 -5.58
N PRO A 152 9.25 -1.26 -6.61
CA PRO A 152 10.26 -2.33 -6.62
C PRO A 152 11.30 -2.19 -5.50
N SER A 153 11.65 -0.95 -5.14
CA SER A 153 12.66 -0.66 -4.12
C SER A 153 12.09 -0.48 -2.71
N LEU A 154 10.77 -0.58 -2.51
CA LEU A 154 10.15 -0.30 -1.21
C LEU A 154 10.50 -1.43 -0.24
N GLU A 155 11.32 -1.11 0.77
CA GLU A 155 11.83 -2.08 1.75
C GLU A 155 10.93 -2.21 2.97
N SER A 156 10.33 -1.09 3.41
CA SER A 156 9.49 -1.05 4.61
C SER A 156 8.39 0.00 4.55
N VAL A 157 7.24 -0.33 5.15
CA VAL A 157 6.16 0.61 5.48
C VAL A 157 6.01 0.65 7.00
N VAL A 158 6.12 1.80 7.62
CA VAL A 158 6.10 1.90 9.10
C VAL A 158 4.70 1.66 9.67
N GLY A 159 3.69 2.21 9.03
CA GLY A 159 2.29 2.09 9.40
C GLY A 159 1.57 1.14 8.46
N ARG A 160 0.57 1.66 7.74
CA ARG A 160 -0.38 0.87 6.94
C ARG A 160 -0.03 0.85 5.47
N LEU A 161 -0.23 -0.31 4.85
CA LEU A 161 -0.25 -0.49 3.39
C LEU A 161 -1.66 -0.86 2.96
N THR A 162 -2.34 0.04 2.25
CA THR A 162 -3.71 -0.15 1.79
C THR A 162 -3.76 -0.04 0.28
N ILE A 163 -4.21 -1.12 -0.38
CA ILE A 163 -4.40 -1.19 -1.83
C ILE A 163 -5.87 -1.50 -2.10
N LEU A 164 -6.57 -0.55 -2.69
CA LEU A 164 -8.00 -0.62 -2.96
C LEU A 164 -8.28 -0.59 -4.47
N GLY A 165 -9.41 -1.17 -4.85
CA GLY A 165 -9.95 -1.12 -6.20
C GLY A 165 -9.36 -2.19 -7.12
N ASN A 166 -9.65 -2.07 -8.40
CA ASN A 166 -9.24 -3.07 -9.39
C ASN A 166 -7.83 -2.78 -9.89
N PHE A 167 -7.03 -3.83 -10.08
CA PHE A 167 -5.69 -3.73 -10.66
C PHE A 167 -5.28 -5.08 -11.27
N SER A 168 -4.41 -5.04 -12.28
CA SER A 168 -3.88 -6.23 -12.95
C SER A 168 -2.55 -6.69 -12.38
N SER A 169 -1.78 -5.80 -11.74
CA SER A 169 -0.45 -6.13 -11.26
C SER A 169 0.03 -5.21 -10.13
N MET A 170 0.84 -5.77 -9.24
CA MET A 170 1.55 -5.05 -8.19
C MET A 170 3.01 -5.52 -8.13
N ASN A 171 3.95 -4.61 -7.90
CA ASN A 171 5.35 -4.93 -7.65
C ASN A 171 5.82 -4.35 -6.32
N PHE A 172 6.08 -5.25 -5.38
CA PHE A 172 6.63 -4.99 -4.04
C PHE A 172 7.77 -5.97 -3.74
N GLU A 173 8.64 -6.25 -4.73
CA GLU A 173 9.67 -7.29 -4.65
C GLU A 173 10.65 -7.14 -3.47
N SER A 174 10.91 -5.90 -3.04
CA SER A 174 11.83 -5.60 -1.93
C SER A 174 11.13 -5.43 -0.58
N LEU A 175 9.79 -5.47 -0.51
CA LEU A 175 9.07 -5.17 0.73
C LEU A 175 9.30 -6.30 1.73
N THR A 176 9.96 -5.99 2.84
CA THR A 176 10.32 -6.97 3.87
C THR A 176 9.46 -6.84 5.13
N SER A 177 8.96 -5.64 5.43
CA SER A 177 8.16 -5.38 6.62
C SER A 177 7.07 -4.33 6.42
N VAL A 178 5.93 -4.54 7.06
CA VAL A 178 4.87 -3.54 7.24
C VAL A 178 4.52 -3.47 8.72
N GLY A 179 4.73 -2.32 9.35
CA GLY A 179 4.63 -2.22 10.81
C GLY A 179 3.21 -2.41 11.34
N SER A 180 2.17 -2.01 10.60
CA SER A 180 0.77 -2.20 11.02
C SER A 180 0.06 -3.16 10.05
N THR A 181 -1.01 -2.71 9.41
CA THR A 181 -1.88 -3.54 8.58
C THR A 181 -1.50 -3.48 7.10
N ILE A 182 -1.51 -4.63 6.43
CA ILE A 182 -1.62 -4.73 4.98
C ILE A 182 -3.08 -5.04 4.63
N THR A 183 -3.71 -4.18 3.85
CA THR A 183 -5.06 -4.39 3.32
C THR A 183 -5.03 -4.38 1.79
N VAL A 184 -5.58 -5.43 1.16
CA VAL A 184 -5.79 -5.47 -0.29
C VAL A 184 -7.25 -5.84 -0.57
N ARG A 185 -7.97 -4.97 -1.29
CA ARG A 185 -9.36 -5.26 -1.69
C ARG A 185 -9.70 -4.77 -3.11
N ASN A 186 -10.48 -5.54 -3.86
CA ASN A 186 -10.94 -5.14 -5.19
C ASN A 186 -12.23 -4.29 -5.21
N ARG A 187 -12.91 -4.15 -4.07
CA ARG A 187 -14.20 -3.47 -3.97
C ARG A 187 -14.07 -2.03 -3.47
N ARG A 188 -14.78 -1.10 -4.12
CA ARG A 188 -14.77 0.33 -3.81
C ARG A 188 -15.75 0.79 -2.70
N ASP A 189 -16.79 0.02 -2.36
CA ASP A 189 -17.87 0.58 -1.53
C ASP A 189 -17.73 0.35 -0.01
N GLY A 190 -17.52 1.46 0.73
CA GLY A 190 -18.54 2.07 1.60
C GLY A 190 -19.26 1.24 2.67
N ALA A 191 -18.60 0.36 3.41
CA ALA A 191 -19.24 -0.27 4.56
C ALA A 191 -18.25 -0.57 5.69
N ASP A 192 -18.32 0.26 6.72
CA ASP A 192 -17.57 0.19 7.98
C ASP A 192 -17.91 -1.04 8.85
N ASN A 193 -18.48 -2.10 8.27
CA ASN A 193 -18.91 -3.28 9.01
C ASN A 193 -18.45 -4.57 8.35
N ILE A 194 -17.16 -4.86 8.57
CA ILE A 194 -16.45 -6.10 8.24
C ILE A 194 -17.22 -7.38 8.64
N TYR A 195 -18.01 -7.33 9.72
CA TYR A 195 -18.77 -8.48 10.22
C TYR A 195 -19.92 -8.90 9.29
N LEU A 196 -20.53 -7.96 8.55
CA LEU A 196 -21.63 -8.28 7.65
C LEU A 196 -21.14 -8.93 6.34
N TYR A 197 -19.89 -8.66 5.93
CA TYR A 197 -19.33 -9.18 4.68
C TYR A 197 -18.75 -10.58 4.77
N MET A 198 -18.33 -11.01 5.96
CA MET A 198 -18.02 -12.43 6.19
C MET A 198 -19.21 -13.34 5.82
N TYR A 199 -20.43 -12.78 5.76
CA TYR A 199 -21.68 -13.45 5.41
C TYR A 199 -22.36 -12.93 4.13
N SER A 200 -21.82 -11.93 3.42
CA SER A 200 -22.46 -11.35 2.23
C SER A 200 -21.72 -11.69 0.94
N VAL A 201 -22.33 -12.59 0.17
CA VAL A 201 -21.88 -13.04 -1.15
C VAL A 201 -22.38 -12.03 -2.19
N ASP A 202 -21.77 -10.86 -2.30
CA ASP A 202 -22.13 -9.90 -3.34
C ASP A 202 -21.25 -10.12 -4.59
N ILE A 203 -21.82 -10.88 -5.52
CA ILE A 203 -21.23 -11.50 -6.72
C ILE A 203 -21.10 -10.48 -7.87
N ARG A 204 -20.65 -9.26 -7.59
CA ARG A 204 -20.30 -8.37 -8.71
C ARG A 204 -18.98 -8.87 -9.28
N GLU A 205 -18.96 -9.13 -10.59
CA GLU A 205 -17.79 -9.57 -11.36
C GLU A 205 -16.63 -8.59 -11.16
N THR A 206 -15.81 -8.87 -10.14
CA THR A 206 -14.60 -8.12 -9.86
C THR A 206 -13.43 -8.85 -10.49
N ALA A 207 -12.44 -8.09 -10.96
CA ALA A 207 -11.25 -8.69 -11.54
C ALA A 207 -10.55 -9.60 -10.53
N ALA A 208 -9.97 -10.67 -11.04
CA ALA A 208 -9.17 -11.60 -10.26
C ALA A 208 -7.93 -10.87 -9.71
N LEU A 209 -7.78 -10.86 -8.39
CA LEU A 209 -6.63 -10.30 -7.70
C LEU A 209 -5.48 -11.31 -7.66
N ASP A 210 -4.29 -10.81 -7.94
CA ASP A 210 -3.03 -11.51 -7.81
C ASP A 210 -2.17 -10.76 -6.80
N ILE A 211 -2.05 -11.31 -5.59
CA ILE A 211 -1.48 -10.61 -4.44
C ILE A 211 -0.11 -11.21 -4.14
N GLU A 212 0.95 -10.42 -4.35
CA GLU A 212 2.33 -10.91 -4.19
C GLU A 212 3.17 -9.95 -3.36
N PHE A 213 3.77 -10.49 -2.29
CA PHE A 213 4.84 -9.84 -1.55
C PHE A 213 6.00 -10.84 -1.38
N PRO A 214 6.84 -11.03 -2.42
CA PRO A 214 7.83 -12.11 -2.46
C PRO A 214 8.89 -12.08 -1.36
N SER A 215 9.18 -10.89 -0.82
CA SER A 215 10.19 -10.69 0.22
C SER A 215 9.63 -10.35 1.59
N LEU A 216 8.31 -10.31 1.76
CA LEU A 216 7.68 -9.94 3.03
C LEU A 216 8.01 -11.00 4.07
N VAL A 217 8.57 -10.57 5.19
CA VAL A 217 8.97 -11.41 6.32
C VAL A 217 8.01 -11.25 7.49
N ASN A 218 7.62 -10.01 7.79
CA ASN A 218 6.76 -9.71 8.92
C ASN A 218 5.77 -8.58 8.63
N CYS A 219 4.62 -8.68 9.29
CA CYS A 219 3.67 -7.59 9.45
C CYS A 219 2.85 -7.80 10.73
N SER A 220 1.99 -6.85 11.08
CA SER A 220 1.13 -7.00 12.27
C SER A 220 -0.23 -7.56 11.93
N THR A 221 -0.79 -7.19 10.77
CA THR A 221 -2.09 -7.69 10.34
C THR A 221 -2.15 -7.79 8.81
N LEU A 222 -2.73 -8.88 8.29
CA LEU A 222 -2.99 -9.11 6.87
C LEU A 222 -4.48 -9.25 6.61
N LYS A 223 -4.99 -8.44 5.68
CA LYS A 223 -6.39 -8.47 5.29
C LYS A 223 -6.59 -8.44 3.79
N PHE A 224 -7.11 -9.53 3.24
CA PHE A 224 -7.41 -9.64 1.81
C PHE A 224 -8.88 -9.92 1.59
N TRP A 225 -9.50 -9.14 0.71
CA TRP A 225 -10.91 -9.27 0.36
C TRP A 225 -11.13 -9.15 -1.15
N GLY A 226 -11.78 -10.13 -1.76
CA GLY A 226 -12.21 -10.02 -3.15
C GLY A 226 -12.21 -11.33 -3.91
N ASN A 227 -12.21 -11.22 -5.24
CA ASN A 227 -12.03 -12.35 -6.14
C ASN A 227 -10.53 -12.66 -6.24
N ILE A 228 -9.99 -13.46 -5.31
CA ILE A 228 -8.54 -13.67 -5.19
C ILE A 228 -8.14 -14.93 -5.95
N SER A 229 -7.28 -14.77 -6.95
CA SER A 229 -6.76 -15.88 -7.75
C SER A 229 -5.44 -16.46 -7.24
N ARG A 230 -4.59 -15.62 -6.63
CA ARG A 230 -3.31 -16.03 -6.07
C ARG A 230 -2.92 -15.14 -4.89
N VAL A 231 -2.31 -15.78 -3.90
CA VAL A 231 -1.61 -15.13 -2.77
C VAL A 231 -0.22 -15.76 -2.69
N SER A 232 0.83 -14.94 -2.75
CA SER A 232 2.22 -15.41 -2.69
C SER A 232 3.06 -14.57 -1.73
N MET A 233 3.41 -15.17 -0.59
CA MET A 233 4.26 -14.56 0.45
C MET A 233 5.18 -15.63 1.05
N PRO A 234 6.10 -16.21 0.26
CA PRO A 234 6.84 -17.41 0.64
C PRO A 234 7.76 -17.22 1.85
N LYS A 235 8.17 -15.98 2.15
CA LYS A 235 9.07 -15.65 3.26
C LYS A 235 8.33 -15.10 4.49
N LEU A 236 7.00 -15.01 4.46
CA LEU A 236 6.24 -14.48 5.57
C LEU A 236 6.34 -15.44 6.76
N GLU A 237 6.98 -15.00 7.82
CA GLU A 237 7.27 -15.80 9.02
C GLU A 237 6.34 -15.45 10.17
N THR A 238 6.02 -14.17 10.34
CA THR A 238 5.29 -13.67 11.50
C THR A 238 4.20 -12.68 11.11
N ILE A 239 2.99 -12.90 11.62
CA ILE A 239 1.93 -11.90 11.69
C ILE A 239 1.67 -11.68 13.18
N ALA A 240 2.27 -10.64 13.75
CA ALA A 240 2.26 -10.44 15.20
C ALA A 240 2.21 -8.96 15.54
N ASP A 241 1.43 -8.63 16.57
CA ASP A 241 1.08 -7.27 16.99
C ASP A 241 2.23 -6.26 16.90
N PHE A 242 1.90 -5.10 16.32
CA PHE A 242 2.76 -3.94 16.34
C PHE A 242 2.89 -3.44 17.78
N THR A 243 4.11 -3.36 18.31
CA THR A 243 4.36 -2.83 19.65
C THR A 243 4.37 -1.29 19.72
N GLY A 244 3.90 -0.58 18.68
CA GLY A 244 3.78 0.88 18.67
C GLY A 244 2.34 1.33 18.97
N ASP A 245 2.18 2.57 19.44
CA ASP A 245 0.90 3.15 19.88
C ASP A 245 -0.22 2.91 18.85
N ASP A 246 -1.02 1.87 19.11
CA ASP A 246 -2.12 1.47 18.25
C ASP A 246 -3.30 2.39 18.51
N MET A 247 -3.26 3.58 17.91
CA MET A 247 -4.42 4.50 17.88
C MET A 247 -5.56 3.98 17.00
N PHE A 248 -5.40 2.83 16.34
CA PHE A 248 -6.36 2.28 15.40
C PHE A 248 -6.76 0.86 15.80
N TYR A 249 -7.65 0.76 16.79
CA TYR A 249 -8.34 -0.49 17.15
C TYR A 249 -8.86 -1.18 15.88
N ASP A 250 -8.19 -2.24 15.47
CA ASP A 250 -8.61 -3.02 14.31
C ASP A 250 -9.37 -4.25 14.78
N TYR A 251 -10.69 -4.25 14.59
CA TYR A 251 -11.54 -5.39 14.90
C TYR A 251 -11.37 -6.44 13.79
N GLY A 252 -10.52 -7.45 14.00
CA GLY A 252 -10.36 -8.56 13.06
C GLY A 252 -9.33 -9.60 13.53
N HIS A 253 -9.22 -10.68 12.76
CA HIS A 253 -8.14 -11.67 12.91
C HIS A 253 -6.83 -11.09 12.38
N ASP A 254 -5.68 -11.48 12.96
CA ASP A 254 -4.34 -11.13 12.49
C ASP A 254 -4.17 -11.46 11.00
N LEU A 255 -4.62 -12.65 10.59
CA LEU A 255 -4.80 -13.04 9.19
C LEU A 255 -6.28 -13.13 8.86
N SER A 256 -6.76 -12.25 7.99
CA SER A 256 -8.12 -12.25 7.46
C SER A 256 -8.09 -12.42 5.95
N VAL A 257 -8.55 -13.57 5.42
CA VAL A 257 -8.70 -13.78 3.98
C VAL A 257 -10.16 -14.10 3.65
N TYR A 258 -10.79 -13.22 2.89
CA TYR A 258 -12.10 -13.44 2.31
C TYR A 258 -11.96 -13.53 0.79
N THR A 259 -12.22 -14.72 0.25
CA THR A 259 -12.09 -14.97 -1.18
C THR A 259 -13.40 -15.42 -1.79
N GLN A 260 -13.67 -14.98 -3.02
CA GLN A 260 -14.80 -15.42 -3.83
C GLN A 260 -14.32 -15.78 -5.24
N GLY A 261 -15.19 -16.40 -6.03
CA GLY A 261 -14.86 -16.80 -7.40
C GLY A 261 -14.27 -18.20 -7.46
N LEU A 262 -13.11 -18.35 -8.10
CA LEU A 262 -12.46 -19.65 -8.22
C LEU A 262 -11.87 -20.10 -6.87
N PRO A 263 -11.80 -21.42 -6.60
CA PRO A 263 -11.18 -21.92 -5.38
C PRO A 263 -9.74 -21.44 -5.20
N LEU A 264 -9.45 -20.75 -4.10
CA LEU A 264 -8.12 -20.28 -3.75
C LEU A 264 -7.33 -21.38 -3.04
N ASN A 265 -6.14 -21.68 -3.55
CA ASN A 265 -5.17 -22.52 -2.85
C ASN A 265 -4.23 -21.62 -2.05
N LEU A 266 -4.54 -21.43 -0.76
CA LEU A 266 -3.74 -20.60 0.12
C LEU A 266 -2.57 -21.42 0.69
N SER A 267 -1.35 -20.93 0.49
CA SER A 267 -0.13 -21.52 1.06
C SER A 267 0.78 -20.44 1.62
N LEU A 268 1.02 -20.47 2.92
CA LEU A 268 1.99 -19.60 3.62
C LEU A 268 3.04 -20.50 4.29
N PRO A 269 4.06 -20.96 3.54
CA PRO A 269 4.92 -22.07 3.95
C PRO A 269 5.82 -21.76 5.14
N SER A 270 6.17 -20.48 5.33
CA SER A 270 7.08 -20.04 6.39
C SER A 270 6.35 -19.46 7.61
N LEU A 271 5.02 -19.29 7.54
CA LEU A 271 4.25 -18.63 8.59
C LEU A 271 4.17 -19.55 9.81
N TRP A 272 4.85 -19.16 10.89
CA TRP A 272 4.95 -19.95 12.11
C TRP A 272 4.44 -19.22 13.35
N ASN A 273 4.39 -17.88 13.32
CA ASN A 273 3.93 -17.06 14.45
C ASN A 273 2.73 -16.20 14.05
N ILE A 274 1.56 -16.53 14.60
CA ILE A 274 0.31 -15.80 14.44
C ILE A 274 -0.65 -16.18 15.58
N SER A 275 -1.46 -15.24 16.07
CA SER A 275 -2.42 -15.50 17.15
C SER A 275 -3.80 -15.83 16.60
N ASP A 276 -4.29 -15.11 15.59
CA ASP A 276 -5.65 -15.28 15.08
C ASP A 276 -5.75 -15.44 13.56
N VAL A 277 -6.32 -16.55 13.10
CA VAL A 277 -6.56 -16.87 11.69
C VAL A 277 -8.06 -16.91 11.40
N GLY A 278 -8.49 -16.08 10.44
CA GLY A 278 -9.86 -16.03 9.92
C GLY A 278 -9.88 -16.17 8.40
N LEU A 279 -10.44 -17.28 7.92
CA LEU A 279 -10.54 -17.61 6.51
C LEU A 279 -12.02 -17.80 6.14
N SER A 280 -12.51 -17.08 5.13
CA SER A 280 -13.88 -17.21 4.66
C SER A 280 -14.00 -17.20 3.13
N GLY A 281 -14.90 -18.01 2.59
CA GLY A 281 -15.26 -18.01 1.17
C GLY A 281 -14.83 -19.26 0.39
N THR A 282 -14.37 -19.08 -0.85
CA THR A 282 -14.10 -20.18 -1.81
C THR A 282 -12.65 -20.66 -1.75
N PHE A 283 -12.30 -21.52 -0.79
CA PHE A 283 -10.99 -22.16 -0.71
C PHE A 283 -10.97 -23.52 -1.40
N GLY A 284 -9.87 -23.81 -2.11
CA GLY A 284 -9.56 -25.15 -2.63
C GLY A 284 -8.70 -25.95 -1.67
N SER A 285 -7.68 -25.30 -1.10
CA SER A 285 -6.81 -25.89 -0.08
C SER A 285 -6.20 -24.81 0.80
N ILE A 286 -5.89 -25.15 2.05
CA ILE A 286 -5.15 -24.28 2.98
C ILE A 286 -3.93 -25.05 3.46
N SER A 287 -2.75 -24.46 3.35
CA SER A 287 -1.48 -25.06 3.77
C SER A 287 -0.65 -24.07 4.58
N LEU A 288 -0.48 -24.38 5.87
CA LEU A 288 0.30 -23.59 6.84
C LEU A 288 1.32 -24.52 7.53
N PRO A 289 2.28 -25.10 6.79
CA PRO A 289 3.11 -26.21 7.29
C PRO A 289 4.12 -25.83 8.38
N ALA A 290 4.34 -24.53 8.65
CA ALA A 290 5.18 -24.08 9.76
C ALA A 290 4.36 -23.68 11.00
N LEU A 291 3.02 -23.64 10.90
CA LEU A 291 2.14 -23.19 11.97
C LEU A 291 1.85 -24.33 12.95
N LYS A 292 2.48 -24.26 14.12
CA LYS A 292 2.30 -25.24 15.21
C LYS A 292 1.35 -24.79 16.30
N HIS A 293 1.26 -23.47 16.50
CA HIS A 293 0.45 -22.89 17.57
C HIS A 293 -0.32 -21.71 17.02
N VAL A 294 -1.59 -21.61 17.40
CA VAL A 294 -2.46 -20.46 17.11
C VAL A 294 -3.40 -20.28 18.29
N GLU A 295 -3.83 -19.07 18.60
CA GLU A 295 -4.86 -18.89 19.63
C GLU A 295 -6.22 -19.28 19.06
N LYS A 296 -6.58 -18.69 17.93
CA LYS A 296 -7.88 -18.89 17.30
C LYS A 296 -7.75 -19.18 15.81
N TYR A 297 -8.48 -20.19 15.36
CA TYR A 297 -8.47 -20.65 13.98
C TYR A 297 -9.90 -20.83 13.48
N THR A 298 -10.33 -19.98 12.55
CA THR A 298 -11.70 -19.95 12.02
C THR A 298 -11.69 -20.15 10.52
N ILE A 299 -12.43 -21.16 10.04
CA ILE A 299 -12.71 -21.36 8.61
C ILE A 299 -14.22 -21.33 8.40
N ILE A 300 -14.65 -20.53 7.42
CA ILE A 300 -16.03 -20.47 6.93
C ILE A 300 -16.00 -20.78 5.43
N SER A 301 -16.27 -22.02 5.06
CA SER A 301 -16.18 -22.42 3.67
C SER A 301 -17.52 -22.32 2.94
N GLY A 302 -17.50 -21.68 1.76
CA GLY A 302 -18.62 -21.70 0.81
C GLY A 302 -18.67 -22.97 -0.06
N LEU A 303 -17.60 -23.77 -0.09
CA LEU A 303 -17.46 -24.98 -0.90
C LEU A 303 -17.12 -26.20 -0.02
N PRO A 304 -17.45 -27.44 -0.44
CA PRO A 304 -16.93 -28.64 0.21
C PRO A 304 -15.41 -28.57 0.28
N MET A 305 -14.84 -28.62 1.48
CA MET A 305 -13.39 -28.68 1.67
C MET A 305 -13.00 -29.58 2.83
N ASP A 306 -11.94 -30.35 2.62
CA ASP A 306 -11.26 -31.10 3.67
C ASP A 306 -10.25 -30.17 4.36
N VAL A 307 -10.31 -30.10 5.68
CA VAL A 307 -9.36 -29.28 6.45
C VAL A 307 -8.27 -30.17 7.03
N ASN A 308 -7.06 -30.03 6.51
CA ASN A 308 -5.88 -30.61 7.15
C ASN A 308 -5.24 -29.59 8.09
N LEU A 309 -5.37 -29.83 9.40
CA LEU A 309 -4.75 -28.99 10.41
C LEU A 309 -3.29 -29.34 10.69
N ALA A 310 -2.73 -30.43 10.15
CA ALA A 310 -1.33 -30.74 10.39
C ALA A 310 -0.41 -29.63 9.82
N PRO A 311 0.62 -29.19 10.56
CA PRO A 311 1.15 -29.77 11.80
C PRO A 311 0.73 -29.03 13.08
N LEU A 312 -0.45 -28.40 13.12
CA LEU A 312 -0.94 -27.67 14.28
C LEU A 312 -0.96 -28.57 15.53
N GLU A 313 -0.17 -28.19 16.54
CA GLU A 313 0.00 -28.91 17.80
C GLU A 313 -0.95 -28.39 18.89
N SER A 314 -1.30 -27.09 18.86
CA SER A 314 -2.24 -26.51 19.82
C SER A 314 -3.04 -25.33 19.27
N ALA A 315 -4.32 -25.27 19.64
CA ALA A 315 -5.15 -24.07 19.50
C ALA A 315 -6.07 -23.87 20.71
N ALA A 316 -6.35 -22.63 21.08
CA ALA A 316 -7.33 -22.35 22.13
C ALA A 316 -8.77 -22.49 21.61
N THR A 317 -9.01 -22.13 20.35
CA THR A 317 -10.30 -22.32 19.68
C THR A 317 -10.10 -22.65 18.21
N ILE A 318 -10.79 -23.70 17.75
CA ILE A 318 -10.92 -24.06 16.33
C ILE A 318 -12.41 -24.07 16.00
N SER A 319 -12.79 -23.30 14.98
CA SER A 319 -14.18 -23.16 14.56
C SER A 319 -14.30 -23.40 13.06
N PHE A 320 -15.17 -24.34 12.68
CA PHE A 320 -15.53 -24.62 11.31
C PHE A 320 -16.99 -24.32 11.07
N TYR A 321 -17.28 -23.58 10.00
CA TYR A 321 -18.63 -23.28 9.57
C TYR A 321 -18.78 -23.53 8.07
N GLY A 322 -20.01 -23.82 7.65
CA GLY A 322 -20.32 -24.07 6.24
C GLY A 322 -19.99 -25.51 5.84
N ASN A 323 -19.51 -25.70 4.62
CA ASN A 323 -19.37 -27.01 3.99
C ASN A 323 -17.98 -27.61 4.23
N VAL A 324 -17.63 -27.81 5.50
CA VAL A 324 -16.32 -28.30 5.93
C VAL A 324 -16.45 -29.75 6.41
N THR A 325 -15.60 -30.62 5.89
CA THR A 325 -15.43 -32.01 6.36
C THR A 325 -14.06 -32.17 7.04
N GLU A 326 -14.04 -32.90 8.16
CA GLU A 326 -12.82 -33.28 8.88
C GLU A 326 -12.30 -34.64 8.39
#